data_AF-A0A4R0WJY9-F1
#
_entry.id   AF-A0A4R0WJY9-F1
#
_cell.length_a   1.000
_cell.length_b   1.000
_cell.length_c   1.000
_cell.angle_alpha   90.00
_cell.angle_beta   90.00
_cell.angle_gamma   90.00
#
_symmetry.space_group_name_H-M   'P 1'
#
loop_
_entity.id
_entity.type
_entity.pdbx_description
1 polymer ?
#
loop_
_entity_poly.entity_id
_entity_poly.type
_entity_poly.pdbx_seq_one_letter_code
_entity_poly.pdbx_strand_id
1 'polypeptide(L)'
;LGHDALQSTVAYVVANTKSDPNAVFAGSVPYLKLAGIVLGGWQMARAMLAAQEKHAQDPSFYGAKIATAQFFAEHLLPQAVALEASITSAKGGEG
;
A
#
# COMPACT_ATOMS: atom_id res chain seq x y z
N LEU A 1 9.68 -0.23 1.43
CA LEU A 1 8.87 0.47 0.40
C LEU A 1 7.42 0.68 0.86
N GLY A 2 6.51 -0.30 0.73
CA GLY A 2 5.10 -0.09 1.08
C GLY A 2 4.85 0.21 2.57
N HIS A 3 5.53 -0.51 3.46
CA HIS A 3 5.51 -0.25 4.90
C HIS A 3 5.93 1.20 5.23
N ASP A 4 7.07 1.61 4.68
CA ASP A 4 7.66 2.92 4.98
C ASP A 4 6.74 4.06 4.49
N ALA A 5 6.17 3.91 3.29
CA ALA A 5 5.21 4.86 2.73
C ALA A 5 3.96 5.03 3.61
N LEU A 6 3.41 3.91 4.11
CA LEU A 6 2.27 3.95 5.03
C LEU A 6 2.65 4.58 6.37
N GLN A 7 3.82 4.23 6.93
CA GLN A 7 4.31 4.78 8.19
C GLN A 7 4.51 6.30 8.10
N SER A 8 5.19 6.78 7.06
CA SER A 8 5.38 8.21 6.81
C SER A 8 4.05 8.96 6.68
N THR A 9 3.10 8.38 5.95
CA THR A 9 1.78 8.98 5.77
C THR A 9 1.01 9.07 7.09
N VAL A 10 1.02 8.01 7.90
CA VAL A 10 0.39 8.02 9.23
C VAL A 10 1.03 9.08 10.11
N ALA A 11 2.36 9.20 10.10
CA ALA A 11 3.07 10.23 10.86
C ALA A 11 2.67 11.64 10.41
N TYR A 12 2.52 11.87 9.10
CA TYR A 12 2.03 13.14 8.56
C TYR A 12 0.61 13.46 9.05
N VAL A 13 -0.32 12.50 8.98
CA VAL A 13 -1.70 12.67 9.44
C VAL A 13 -1.73 13.05 10.92
N VAL A 14 -1.02 12.30 11.76
CA VAL A 14 -1.00 12.54 13.22
C VAL A 14 -0.42 13.92 13.55
N ALA A 15 0.64 14.34 12.84
CA ALA A 15 1.28 15.63 13.08
C ALA A 15 0.41 16.83 12.64
N ASN A 16 -0.38 16.70 11.58
CA ASN A 16 -1.07 17.84 10.97
C ASN A 16 -2.58 17.91 11.25
N THR A 17 -3.22 16.85 11.76
CA THR A 17 -4.69 16.82 11.97
C THR A 17 -5.20 17.98 12.83
N LYS A 18 -4.42 18.45 13.82
CA LYS A 18 -4.83 19.56 14.71
C LYS A 18 -4.56 20.94 14.13
N SER A 19 -3.48 21.09 13.36
CA SER A 19 -3.00 22.37 12.85
C SER A 19 -3.56 22.72 11.47
N ASP A 20 -3.76 21.71 10.62
CA ASP A 20 -4.29 21.85 9.27
C ASP A 20 -5.18 20.63 8.91
N PRO A 21 -6.39 20.56 9.47
CA PRO A 21 -7.31 19.46 9.20
C PRO A 21 -7.72 19.39 7.73
N ASN A 22 -7.79 20.52 7.02
CA ASN A 22 -8.20 20.54 5.60
C ASN A 22 -7.18 19.84 4.71
N ALA A 23 -5.87 20.08 4.92
CA ALA A 23 -4.83 19.37 4.19
C ALA A 23 -4.84 17.86 4.46
N VAL A 24 -5.13 17.45 5.69
CA VAL A 24 -5.25 16.02 6.06
C VAL A 24 -6.47 15.38 5.40
N PHE A 25 -7.63 16.04 5.42
CA PHE A 25 -8.86 15.49 4.84
C PHE A 25 -8.82 15.42 3.32
N ALA A 26 -8.12 16.34 2.65
CA ALA A 26 -7.84 16.27 1.21
C ALA A 26 -7.08 14.99 0.83
N GLY A 27 -6.23 14.48 1.73
CA GLY A 27 -5.46 13.24 1.55
C GLY A 27 -6.20 11.95 1.93
N SER A 28 -7.46 12.00 2.37
CA SER A 28 -8.18 10.84 2.93
C SER A 28 -8.40 9.68 1.96
N VAL A 29 -8.81 9.96 0.71
CA VAL A 29 -9.02 8.94 -0.32
C VAL A 29 -7.69 8.31 -0.77
N PRO A 30 -6.64 9.10 -1.10
CA PRO A 30 -5.31 8.55 -1.33
C PRO A 30 -4.77 7.72 -0.15
N TYR A 31 -5.02 8.15 1.09
CA TYR A 31 -4.61 7.42 2.29
C TYR A 31 -5.30 6.05 2.38
N LEU A 32 -6.61 5.99 2.15
CA LEU A 32 -7.35 4.72 2.13
C LEU A 32 -6.82 3.77 1.06
N LYS A 33 -6.53 4.29 -0.13
CA LYS A 33 -5.95 3.50 -1.22
C LYS A 33 -4.54 3.00 -0.88
N LEU A 34 -3.70 3.85 -0.28
CA LEU A 34 -2.36 3.48 0.19
C LEU A 34 -2.42 2.33 1.18
N ALA A 35 -3.26 2.47 2.23
CA ALA A 35 -3.45 1.44 3.23
C ALA A 35 -3.94 0.12 2.59
N GLY A 36 -4.90 0.20 1.67
CA GLY A 36 -5.41 -0.97 0.94
C GLY A 36 -4.33 -1.70 0.12
N ILE A 37 -3.47 -0.96 -0.58
CA ILE A 37 -2.38 -1.55 -1.36
C ILE A 37 -1.35 -2.23 -0.45
N VAL A 38 -0.94 -1.56 0.63
CA VAL A 38 0.09 -2.09 1.54
C VAL A 38 -0.41 -3.33 2.27
N LEU A 39 -1.62 -3.28 2.83
CA LEU A 39 -2.23 -4.42 3.52
C LEU A 39 -2.58 -5.55 2.55
N GLY A 40 -3.05 -5.22 1.34
CA GLY A 40 -3.28 -6.19 0.28
C GLY A 40 -1.99 -6.91 -0.13
N GLY A 41 -0.89 -6.18 -0.28
CA GLY A 41 0.43 -6.74 -0.59
C GLY A 41 0.93 -7.69 0.50
N TRP A 42 0.72 -7.34 1.77
CA TRP A 42 1.02 -8.24 2.89
C TRP A 42 0.22 -9.54 2.83
N GLN A 43 -1.07 -9.46 2.53
CA GLN A 43 -1.91 -10.65 2.36
C GLN A 43 -1.49 -11.50 1.16
N MET A 44 -1.07 -10.88 0.05
CA MET A 44 -0.52 -11.59 -1.11
C MET A 44 0.80 -12.30 -0.78
N ALA A 45 1.69 -11.66 -0.01
CA ALA A 45 2.92 -12.30 0.45
C ALA A 45 2.63 -13.53 1.32
N ARG A 46 1.65 -13.45 2.23
CA ARG A 46 1.21 -14.61 3.02
C ARG A 46 0.62 -15.72 2.14
N ALA A 47 -0.17 -15.36 1.13
CA ALA A 47 -0.73 -16.31 0.17
C ALA A 47 0.38 -17.00 -0.65
N MET A 48 1.43 -16.27 -1.03
CA MET A 48 2.60 -16.81 -1.73
C MET A 48 3.34 -17.86 -0.90
N LEU A 49 3.60 -17.58 0.38
CA LEU A 49 4.26 -18.53 1.29
C LEU A 49 3.45 -19.83 1.40
N ALA A 50 2.15 -19.71 1.64
CA ALA A 50 1.26 -20.87 1.71
C ALA A 50 1.16 -21.64 0.37
N ALA A 51 1.22 -20.93 -0.77
CA ALA A 51 1.22 -21.54 -2.09
C ALA A 51 2.53 -22.29 -2.39
N GLN A 52 3.67 -21.77 -1.94
CA GLN A 52 4.97 -22.44 -2.08
C GLN A 52 4.99 -23.78 -1.32
N GLU A 53 4.47 -23.81 -0.09
CA GLU A 53 4.38 -25.04 0.72
C GLU A 53 3.48 -26.09 0.07
N LYS A 54 2.39 -25.67 -0.57
CA LYS A 54 1.39 -26.56 -1.18
C LYS A 54 1.61 -26.81 -2.67
N HIS A 55 2.67 -26.27 -3.26
CA HIS A 55 2.88 -26.27 -4.71
C HIS A 55 2.81 -27.68 -5.32
N ALA A 56 3.34 -28.69 -4.65
CA ALA A 56 3.32 -30.07 -5.13
C ALA A 56 1.91 -30.70 -5.20
N GLN A 57 0.92 -30.15 -4.48
CA GLN A 57 -0.45 -30.67 -4.44
C GLN A 57 -1.24 -30.28 -5.70
N ASP A 58 -1.02 -29.07 -6.20
CA ASP A 58 -1.60 -28.56 -7.45
C ASP A 58 -0.66 -27.50 -8.06
N PRO A 59 0.33 -27.92 -8.86
CA PRO A 59 1.33 -27.00 -9.42
C PRO A 59 0.73 -25.87 -10.26
N SER A 60 -0.39 -26.13 -10.94
CA SER A 60 -1.06 -25.13 -11.77
C SER A 60 -1.71 -24.04 -10.93
N PHE A 61 -2.53 -24.44 -9.95
CA PHE A 61 -3.24 -23.49 -9.09
C PHE A 61 -2.28 -22.70 -8.20
N TYR A 62 -1.36 -23.38 -7.52
CA TYR A 62 -0.42 -22.71 -6.61
C TYR A 62 0.64 -21.92 -7.37
N GLY A 63 1.07 -22.38 -8.55
CA GLY A 63 1.91 -21.59 -9.46
C GLY A 63 1.24 -20.27 -9.86
N ALA A 64 -0.05 -20.30 -10.21
CA ALA A 64 -0.82 -19.09 -10.51
C ALA A 64 -0.94 -18.15 -9.30
N LYS A 65 -1.09 -18.68 -8.08
CA LYS A 65 -1.10 -17.87 -6.84
C LYS A 65 0.22 -17.18 -6.57
N ILE A 66 1.34 -17.88 -6.78
CA ILE A 66 2.68 -17.31 -6.66
C ILE A 66 2.88 -16.19 -7.67
N ALA A 67 2.55 -16.43 -8.94
CA ALA A 67 2.66 -15.43 -10.00
C ALA A 67 1.78 -14.19 -9.72
N THR A 68 0.57 -14.38 -9.19
CA THR A 68 -0.33 -13.28 -8.81
C THR A 68 0.26 -12.43 -7.69
N ALA A 69 0.86 -13.05 -6.68
CA ALA A 69 1.48 -12.33 -5.58
C ALA A 69 2.73 -11.54 -6.02
N GLN A 70 3.54 -12.11 -6.91
CA GLN A 70 4.67 -11.42 -7.55
C GLN A 70 4.19 -10.22 -8.37
N PHE A 71 3.16 -10.41 -9.21
CA PHE A 71 2.57 -9.32 -9.97
C PHE A 71 2.10 -8.17 -9.08
N PHE A 72 1.41 -8.48 -7.97
CA PHE A 72 0.98 -7.47 -7.01
C PHE A 72 2.16 -6.70 -6.43
N ALA A 73 3.22 -7.40 -6.02
CA ALA A 73 4.43 -6.79 -5.46
C ALA A 73 5.16 -5.89 -6.46
N GLU A 74 5.17 -6.25 -7.74
CA GLU A 74 5.89 -5.53 -8.79
C GLU A 74 5.09 -4.39 -9.43
N HIS A 75 3.75 -4.50 -9.51
CA HIS A 75 2.92 -3.57 -10.28
C HIS A 75 2.00 -2.70 -9.41
N LEU A 76 1.54 -3.23 -8.26
CA LEU A 76 0.61 -2.51 -7.39
C LEU A 76 1.33 -1.87 -6.21
N LEU A 77 2.23 -2.59 -5.56
CA LEU A 77 2.94 -2.09 -4.38
C LEU A 77 3.77 -0.81 -4.63
N PRO A 78 4.41 -0.60 -5.81
CA PRO A 78 5.13 0.65 -6.07
C PRO A 78 4.25 1.90 -6.05
N GLN A 79 2.94 1.76 -6.30
CA GLN A 79 1.98 2.88 -6.22
C GLN A 79 1.91 3.47 -4.81
N ALA A 80 2.32 2.73 -3.77
CA ALA A 80 2.37 3.22 -2.41
C ALA A 80 3.23 4.48 -2.28
N VAL A 81 4.36 4.55 -2.96
CA VAL A 81 5.27 5.71 -2.93
C VAL A 81 4.62 6.93 -3.58
N ALA A 82 3.94 6.74 -4.71
CA ALA A 82 3.22 7.81 -5.38
C ALA A 82 2.04 8.34 -4.55
N LEU A 83 1.34 7.44 -3.86
CA LEU A 83 0.21 7.80 -2.98
C LEU A 83 0.68 8.55 -1.72
N GLU A 84 1.77 8.12 -1.09
CA GLU A 84 2.44 8.86 -0.01
C GLU A 84 2.75 10.29 -0.48
N ALA A 85 3.45 10.44 -1.61
CA ALA A 85 3.80 11.74 -2.15
C ALA A 85 2.57 12.62 -2.40
N SER A 86 1.47 12.06 -2.92
CA SER A 86 0.22 12.79 -3.12
C SER A 86 -0.41 13.30 -1.82
N ILE A 87 -0.16 12.64 -0.68
CA ILE A 87 -0.73 13.02 0.62
C ILE A 87 0.17 14.04 1.31
N THR A 88 1.48 13.83 1.27
CA THR A 88 2.45 14.70 1.95
C THR A 88 2.72 16.00 1.19
N SER A 89 2.47 16.03 -0.13
CA SER A 89 2.62 17.24 -0.96
C SER A 89 1.47 18.23 -0.79
N ALA A 90 0.42 17.88 -0.04
CA ALA A 90 -0.68 18.80 0.28
C ALA A 90 -0.26 19.95 1.23
N LYS A 91 1.02 20.07 1.59
CA LYS A 91 1.56 21.20 2.36
C LYS A 91 1.51 22.50 1.54
N GLY A 92 0.42 23.24 1.74
CA GLY A 92 0.38 24.70 1.61
C GLY A 92 0.15 25.27 0.21
N GLY A 93 -1.07 25.80 0.00
CA GLY A 93 -1.35 26.97 -0.85
C GLY A 93 -1.08 26.85 -2.36
N GLU A 94 -2.15 26.73 -3.15
CA GLU A 94 -2.57 27.72 -4.16
C GLU A 94 -3.66 27.07 -5.04
N GLY A 95 -4.89 27.47 -4.76
CA GLY A 95 -6.08 27.39 -5.60
C GLY A 95 -6.92 28.61 -5.29
#